data_AF-A7RY57-F1
#
_entry.id   AF-A7RY57-F1
#
_cell.length_a   1.000
_cell.length_b   1.000
_cell.length_c   1.000
_cell.angle_alpha   90.00
_cell.angle_beta   90.00
_cell.angle_gamma   90.00
#
_symmetry.space_group_name_H-M   'P 1'
#
loop_
_entity.id
_entity.type
_entity.pdbx_description
1 polymer ?
#
loop_
_entity_poly.entity_id
_entity_poly.type
_entity_poly.pdbx_seq_one_letter_code
_entity_poly.pdbx_strand_id
1 'polypeptide(L)'
;MDETIKVRLALESDYKQVVGMSKGIYLPKCYHVWLRQPNRHVFVAVAGGQIIGLTSAWLIDNGKTLLSQAGRVNPDYRGQGLYKKLLEEKCKFVKEKYPKVRVMRMTAND
;
A
#
# COMPACT_ATOMS: atom_id res chain seq x y z
N MET A 1 13.04 20.48 5.75
CA MET A 1 12.80 20.25 4.31
C MET A 1 11.42 19.65 4.19
N ASP A 2 10.44 20.40 3.67
CA ASP A 2 9.09 19.90 3.40
C ASP A 2 9.11 19.00 2.16
N GLU A 3 9.55 17.76 2.34
CA GLU A 3 9.51 16.78 1.27
C GLU A 3 8.05 16.41 0.97
N THR A 4 7.59 16.74 -0.24
CA THR A 4 6.22 16.42 -0.67
C THR A 4 6.06 14.91 -0.79
N ILE A 5 5.25 14.33 0.10
CA ILE A 5 4.86 12.93 0.05
C ILE A 5 3.91 12.69 -1.13
N LYS A 6 4.26 11.76 -2.02
CA LYS A 6 3.42 11.29 -3.13
C LYS A 6 3.02 9.84 -2.91
N VAL A 7 1.79 9.48 -3.23
CA VAL A 7 1.32 8.08 -3.21
C VAL A 7 1.11 7.63 -4.64
N ARG A 8 1.55 6.41 -4.97
CA ARG A 8 1.38 5.81 -6.30
C ARG A 8 1.26 4.29 -6.22
N LEU A 9 0.88 3.67 -7.34
CA LEU A 9 1.03 2.23 -7.50
C LEU A 9 2.50 1.84 -7.42
N ALA A 10 2.75 0.69 -6.80
CA ALA A 10 4.06 0.13 -6.66
C ALA A 10 4.51 -0.54 -7.96
N LEU A 11 5.81 -0.47 -8.24
CA LEU A 11 6.46 -1.00 -9.43
C LEU A 11 7.39 -2.15 -9.04
N GLU A 12 7.67 -3.09 -9.93
CA GLU A 12 8.64 -4.16 -9.63
C GLU A 12 10.01 -3.60 -9.21
N SER A 13 10.41 -2.45 -9.75
CA SER A 13 11.65 -1.75 -9.41
C SER A 13 11.70 -1.19 -7.98
N ASP A 14 10.56 -1.03 -7.30
CA ASP A 14 10.53 -0.54 -5.91
C ASP A 14 10.97 -1.60 -4.89
N TYR A 15 11.09 -2.86 -5.31
CA TYR A 15 11.34 -4.01 -4.44
C TYR A 15 12.47 -3.77 -3.44
N LYS A 16 13.65 -3.32 -3.90
CA LYS A 16 14.82 -3.10 -3.02
C LYS A 16 14.52 -2.10 -1.91
N GLN A 17 13.82 -1.01 -2.23
CA GLN A 17 13.47 0.02 -1.26
C GLN A 17 12.40 -0.45 -0.27
N VAL A 18 11.39 -1.18 -0.77
CA VAL A 18 10.33 -1.78 0.05
C VAL A 18 10.92 -2.79 1.05
N VAL A 19 11.85 -3.64 0.60
CA VAL A 19 12.57 -4.60 1.45
C VAL A 19 13.34 -3.85 2.54
N GLY A 20 14.12 -2.83 2.17
CA GLY A 20 14.89 -2.01 3.11
C GLY A 20 14.02 -1.34 4.18
N MET A 21 12.90 -0.74 3.77
CA MET A 21 11.93 -0.10 4.67
C MET A 21 11.28 -1.10 5.65
N SER A 22 11.02 -2.33 5.21
CA SER A 22 10.35 -3.37 6.03
C SER A 22 11.23 -4.03 7.10
N LYS A 23 12.55 -3.74 7.12
CA LYS A 23 13.55 -4.43 7.95
C LYS A 23 13.47 -5.97 7.89
N GLY A 24 13.09 -6.53 6.73
CA GLY A 24 13.08 -7.99 6.49
C GLY A 24 11.85 -8.76 6.97
N ILE A 25 10.82 -8.08 7.50
CA ILE A 25 9.56 -8.73 7.89
C ILE A 25 8.78 -9.08 6.61
N TYR A 26 8.41 -10.36 6.41
CA TYR A 26 7.68 -11.11 5.33
C TYR A 26 7.29 -10.46 3.98
N LEU A 27 7.11 -9.14 3.90
CA LEU A 27 6.91 -8.34 2.69
C LEU A 27 7.75 -8.79 1.49
N PRO A 28 9.05 -9.10 1.62
CA PRO A 28 9.86 -9.53 0.47
C PRO A 28 9.29 -10.76 -0.23
N LYS A 29 8.73 -11.72 0.53
CA LYS A 29 8.13 -12.96 -0.02
C LYS A 29 6.82 -12.67 -0.75
N CYS A 30 6.04 -11.72 -0.25
CA CYS A 30 4.71 -11.44 -0.76
C CYS A 30 4.68 -10.38 -1.87
N TYR A 31 5.69 -9.52 -1.97
CA TYR A 31 5.65 -8.32 -2.82
C TYR A 31 5.44 -8.63 -4.30
N HIS A 32 6.30 -9.46 -4.90
CA HIS A 32 6.16 -9.83 -6.31
C HIS A 32 4.90 -10.66 -6.59
N VAL A 33 4.51 -11.51 -5.64
CA VAL A 33 3.25 -12.28 -5.72
C VAL A 33 2.07 -11.31 -5.77
N TRP A 34 2.05 -10.31 -4.89
CA TRP A 34 0.97 -9.34 -4.81
C TRP A 34 0.87 -8.42 -6.01
N LEU A 35 2.00 -8.01 -6.60
CA LEU A 35 2.01 -7.21 -7.83
C LEU A 35 1.38 -7.95 -9.01
N ARG A 36 1.51 -9.28 -9.04
CA ARG A 36 0.98 -10.14 -10.12
C ARG A 36 -0.39 -10.73 -9.79
N GLN A 37 -0.87 -10.55 -8.56
CA GLN A 37 -2.12 -11.15 -8.11
C GLN A 37 -3.33 -10.42 -8.73
N PRO A 38 -4.25 -11.14 -9.38
CA PRO A 38 -5.44 -10.54 -9.96
C PRO A 38 -6.25 -9.75 -8.93
N ASN A 39 -6.75 -8.59 -9.36
CA ASN A 39 -7.54 -7.68 -8.55
C ASN A 39 -6.85 -7.20 -7.25
N ARG A 40 -5.53 -7.30 -7.18
CA ARG A 40 -4.72 -6.70 -6.12
C ARG A 40 -3.97 -5.49 -6.65
N HIS A 41 -3.86 -4.46 -5.81
CA HIS A 41 -3.14 -3.22 -6.07
C HIS A 41 -2.26 -2.93 -4.87
N VAL A 42 -0.97 -2.72 -5.10
CA VAL A 42 -0.02 -2.33 -4.05
C VAL A 42 0.29 -0.85 -4.21
N PHE A 43 0.24 -0.10 -3.12
CA PHE A 43 0.49 1.33 -3.07
C PHE A 43 1.72 1.59 -2.24
N VAL A 44 2.53 2.55 -2.69
CA VAL A 44 3.69 3.05 -1.97
C VAL A 44 3.59 4.55 -1.75
N ALA A 45 4.07 5.00 -0.61
CA ALA A 45 4.35 6.41 -0.36
C ALA A 45 5.81 6.72 -0.62
N VAL A 46 6.06 7.83 -1.30
CA VAL A 46 7.38 8.28 -1.73
C VAL A 46 7.64 9.70 -1.22
N ALA A 47 8.78 9.92 -0.56
CA ALA A 47 9.31 11.24 -0.22
C ALA A 47 10.79 11.27 -0.62
N GLY A 48 11.25 12.34 -1.27
CA GLY A 48 12.66 12.43 -1.68
C GLY A 48 13.15 11.33 -2.63
N GLY A 49 12.23 10.63 -3.33
CA GLY A 49 12.56 9.44 -4.13
C GLY A 49 12.68 8.14 -3.33
N GLN A 50 12.52 8.19 -2.01
CA GLN A 50 12.56 7.04 -1.11
C GLN A 50 11.16 6.49 -0.81
N ILE A 51 11.02 5.15 -0.80
CA ILE A 51 9.80 4.50 -0.31
C ILE A 51 9.74 4.57 1.21
N ILE A 52 8.73 5.25 1.73
CA ILE A 52 8.54 5.50 3.17
C ILE A 52 7.28 4.84 3.74
N GLY A 53 6.47 4.19 2.90
CA GLY A 53 5.30 3.43 3.35
C GLY A 53 4.70 2.55 2.26
N LEU A 54 3.91 1.56 2.67
CA LEU A 54 3.25 0.60 1.79
C LEU A 54 1.86 0.18 2.34
N THR A 55 0.92 -0.11 1.44
CA THR A 55 -0.28 -0.91 1.73
C THR A 55 -0.71 -1.67 0.48
N SER A 56 -1.56 -2.68 0.65
CA SER A 56 -2.21 -3.36 -0.46
C SER A 56 -3.73 -3.32 -0.35
N ALA A 57 -4.36 -3.37 -1.52
CA ALA A 57 -5.80 -3.43 -1.73
C ALA A 57 -6.10 -4.67 -2.56
N TRP A 58 -6.79 -5.67 -2.00
CA TRP A 58 -7.20 -6.86 -2.72
C TRP A 58 -8.71 -6.97 -2.77
N LEU A 59 -9.25 -7.00 -3.98
CA LEU A 59 -10.68 -7.10 -4.20
C LEU A 59 -11.09 -8.57 -4.20
N ILE A 60 -12.02 -8.90 -3.31
CA ILE A 60 -12.58 -10.22 -3.14
C ILE A 60 -14.11 -10.15 -3.29
N ASP A 61 -14.80 -11.28 -3.12
CA ASP A 61 -16.26 -11.37 -3.17
C ASP A 61 -16.85 -10.76 -4.47
N ASN A 62 -16.26 -11.13 -5.61
CA ASN A 62 -16.61 -10.58 -6.94
C ASN A 62 -16.50 -9.04 -7.01
N GLY A 63 -15.49 -8.46 -6.34
CA GLY A 63 -15.21 -7.03 -6.37
C GLY A 63 -16.12 -6.19 -5.46
N LYS A 64 -16.85 -6.83 -4.53
CA LYS A 64 -17.72 -6.12 -3.56
C LYS A 64 -17.01 -5.74 -2.28
N THR A 65 -15.95 -6.47 -1.93
CA THR A 65 -15.18 -6.26 -0.70
C THR A 65 -13.74 -5.92 -1.03
N LEU A 66 -13.24 -4.82 -0.46
CA LEU A 66 -11.83 -4.49 -0.45
C LEU A 66 -11.18 -5.04 0.82
N LEU A 67 -10.22 -5.96 0.67
CA LEU A 67 -9.33 -6.40 1.74
C LEU A 67 -8.05 -5.54 1.73
N SER A 68 -7.83 -4.80 2.80
CA SER A 68 -6.63 -4.00 3.01
C SER A 68 -5.62 -4.78 3.85
N GLN A 69 -4.40 -4.94 3.35
CA GLN A 69 -3.34 -5.70 4.06
C GLN A 69 -2.00 -4.95 4.05
N ALA A 70 -1.09 -5.37 4.94
CA ALA A 70 0.31 -4.96 4.98
C ALA A 70 0.56 -3.45 5.04
N GLY A 71 -0.27 -2.74 5.82
CA GLY A 71 -0.03 -1.34 6.12
C GLY A 71 1.28 -1.17 6.89
N ARG A 72 2.28 -0.50 6.31
CA ARG A 72 3.57 -0.23 6.93
C ARG A 72 4.03 1.19 6.63
N VAL A 73 4.68 1.80 7.60
CA VAL A 73 5.32 3.13 7.50
C VAL A 73 6.71 3.03 8.12
N ASN A 74 7.70 3.59 7.41
CA ASN A 74 9.05 3.78 7.90
C ASN A 74 9.00 4.43 9.30
N PRO A 75 9.62 3.85 10.33
CA PRO A 75 9.65 4.41 11.68
C PRO A 75 9.94 5.90 11.76
N ASP A 76 10.88 6.39 10.95
CA ASP A 76 11.33 7.79 10.97
C ASP A 76 10.27 8.77 10.46
N TYR A 77 9.26 8.26 9.73
CA TYR A 77 8.16 9.03 9.14
C TYR A 77 6.81 8.78 9.87
N ARG A 78 6.82 8.13 11.04
CA ARG A 78 5.62 7.92 11.86
C ARG A 78 5.21 9.19 12.59
N GLY A 79 3.95 9.26 13.04
CA GLY A 79 3.38 10.43 13.71
C GLY A 79 3.03 11.60 12.79
N GLN A 80 3.39 11.53 11.51
CA GLN A 80 3.19 12.62 10.53
C GLN A 80 1.94 12.43 9.64
N GLY A 81 1.02 11.53 10.03
CA GLY A 81 -0.19 11.26 9.24
C GLY A 81 0.05 10.51 7.92
N LEU A 82 1.25 9.98 7.65
CA LEU A 82 1.60 9.32 6.40
C LEU A 82 0.64 8.18 6.02
N TYR A 83 0.33 7.32 6.99
CA TYR A 83 -0.57 6.18 6.75
C TYR A 83 -1.98 6.63 6.37
N LYS A 84 -2.46 7.76 6.93
CA LYS A 84 -3.75 8.34 6.59
C LYS A 84 -3.77 8.78 5.12
N LYS A 85 -2.75 9.51 4.67
CA LYS A 85 -2.62 9.94 3.27
C LYS A 85 -2.57 8.75 2.30
N LEU A 86 -1.82 7.71 2.66
CA LEU A 86 -1.72 6.47 1.90
C LEU A 86 -3.06 5.72 1.83
N LEU A 87 -3.82 5.71 2.93
CA LEU A 87 -5.17 5.15 2.98
C LEU A 87 -6.16 5.95 2.12
N GLU A 88 -6.13 7.27 2.18
CA GLU A 88 -7.01 8.17 1.41
C GLU A 88 -6.82 7.97 -0.10
N GLU A 89 -5.58 7.96 -0.57
CA GLU A 89 -5.25 7.75 -1.99
C GLU A 89 -5.64 6.34 -2.47
N LYS A 90 -5.40 5.31 -1.64
CA LYS A 90 -5.90 3.95 -1.90
C LYS A 90 -7.43 3.94 -2.02
N CYS A 91 -8.14 4.58 -1.09
CA CYS A 91 -9.60 4.65 -1.10
C CYS A 91 -10.12 5.38 -2.34
N LYS A 92 -9.48 6.48 -2.75
CA LYS A 92 -9.82 7.24 -3.95
C LYS A 92 -9.68 6.37 -5.20
N PHE A 93 -8.53 5.73 -5.38
CA PHE A 93 -8.28 4.81 -6.48
C PHE A 93 -9.33 3.69 -6.54
N VAL A 94 -9.66 3.08 -5.40
CA VAL A 94 -10.64 1.99 -5.36
C VAL A 94 -12.04 2.49 -5.72
N LYS A 95 -12.46 3.65 -5.22
CA LYS A 95 -13.77 4.24 -5.55
C LYS A 95 -13.90 4.55 -7.04
N GLU A 96 -12.86 5.13 -7.63
CA GLU A 96 -12.85 5.49 -9.05
C GLU A 96 -12.84 4.25 -9.96
N LYS A 97 -12.00 3.27 -9.64
CA LYS A 97 -11.80 2.07 -10.49
C LYS A 97 -12.83 0.97 -10.25
N TYR A 98 -13.36 0.87 -9.03
CA TYR A 98 -14.24 -0.22 -8.59
C TYR A 98 -15.46 0.34 -7.84
N PRO A 99 -16.38 1.03 -8.54
CA PRO A 99 -17.55 1.67 -7.91
C PRO A 99 -18.52 0.68 -7.25
N LYS A 100 -18.37 -0.63 -7.50
CA LYS A 100 -19.17 -1.69 -6.90
C LYS A 100 -18.69 -2.12 -5.51
N VAL A 101 -17.51 -1.67 -5.06
CA VAL A 101 -17.00 -1.97 -3.72
C VAL A 101 -17.89 -1.30 -2.68
N ARG A 102 -18.39 -2.08 -1.72
CA ARG A 102 -19.29 -1.60 -0.66
C ARG A 102 -18.68 -1.67 0.73
N VAL A 103 -17.68 -2.54 0.91
CA VAL A 103 -17.09 -2.84 2.21
C VAL A 103 -15.58 -2.79 2.12
N MET A 104 -14.93 -2.16 3.10
CA MET A 104 -13.49 -2.29 3.33
C MET A 104 -13.26 -3.08 4.61
N ARG A 105 -12.40 -4.10 4.54
CA ARG A 105 -11.91 -4.84 5.69
C ARG A 105 -10.41 -4.65 5.82
N MET A 106 -9.93 -4.53 7.04
CA MET A 106 -8.50 -4.48 7.35
C MET A 106 -8.11 -5.78 8.05
N THR A 107 -7.06 -6.46 7.59
CA THR A 107 -6.49 -7.58 8.33
C THR A 107 -5.46 -7.05 9.32
N ALA A 108 -5.66 -7.35 10.61
CA ALA A 108 -4.74 -6.94 11.68
C ALA A 108 -3.55 -7.92 11.87
N ASN A 109 -3.66 -9.13 11.33
CA ASN A 109 -2.60 -10.14 11.44
C ASN A 109 -1.74 -10.12 10.18
N ASP A 110 -0.48 -9.72 10.34
CA ASP A 110 0.63 -10.25 9.56
C ASP A 110 1.74 -10.69 10.53
#